data_AF-A0AAJ2PET2-F1
#
_entry.id   AF-A0AAJ2PET2-F1
#
_cell.length_a   1.000
_cell.length_b   1.000
_cell.length_c   1.000
_cell.angle_alpha   90.00
_cell.angle_beta   90.00
_cell.angle_gamma   90.00
#
_symmetry.space_group_name_H-M   'P 1'
#
loop_
_entity.id
_entity.type
_entity.pdbx_description
1 polymer ?
#
loop_
_entity_poly.entity_id
_entity_poly.type
_entity_poly.pdbx_seq_one_letter_code
_entity_poly.pdbx_strand_id
1 'polypeptide(L)'
;MKEVDIKEKIEKGWIYSRLWFEALAISKDVVEESLKNHVEKLKKLENCVVVSERYEETIEQERPLPRIEKGFSKVVEVEVLTKNIETLLHLTIFFAPSAVEVIEPVEYKINAGTIQTIMNTVADLLHRFAAQGIGGVVISGVSKK
;
A
#
# COMPACT_ATOMS: atom_id res chain seq x y z
N MET A 1 17.64 -15.94 2.82
CA MET A 1 17.12 -14.99 1.81
C MET A 1 17.77 -15.35 0.49
N LYS A 2 17.01 -15.57 -0.60
CA LYS A 2 17.62 -15.65 -1.92
C LYS A 2 18.22 -14.27 -2.19
N GLU A 3 19.47 -14.23 -2.62
CA GLU A 3 20.10 -13.00 -3.07
C GLU A 3 19.31 -12.55 -4.30
N VAL A 4 18.41 -11.58 -4.11
CA VAL A 4 17.59 -11.06 -5.20
C VAL A 4 18.46 -10.09 -5.97
N ASP A 5 18.79 -10.43 -7.21
CA ASP A 5 19.47 -9.49 -8.09
C ASP A 5 18.45 -8.41 -8.51
N ILE A 6 18.47 -7.30 -7.78
CA ILE A 6 17.63 -6.13 -8.05
C ILE A 6 17.89 -5.63 -9.47
N LYS A 7 19.15 -5.58 -9.91
CA LYS A 7 19.51 -5.04 -11.24
C LYS A 7 18.92 -5.90 -12.35
N GLU A 8 19.08 -7.21 -12.27
CA GLU A 8 18.50 -8.15 -13.24
C GLU A 8 16.97 -7.99 -13.34
N LYS A 9 16.30 -7.78 -12.21
CA LYS A 9 14.84 -7.57 -12.17
C LYS A 9 14.43 -6.23 -12.79
N ILE A 10 15.13 -5.15 -12.49
CA ILE A 10 14.90 -3.84 -13.10
C ILE A 10 15.10 -3.90 -14.61
N GLU A 11 16.16 -4.56 -15.09
CA GLU A 11 16.39 -4.76 -16.54
C GLU A 11 15.25 -5.55 -17.22
N LYS A 12 14.57 -6.41 -16.47
CA LYS A 12 13.37 -7.14 -16.89
C LYS A 12 12.07 -6.33 -16.77
N GLY A 13 12.15 -5.04 -16.46
CA GLY A 13 11.01 -4.12 -16.36
C GLY A 13 10.26 -4.17 -15.03
N TRP A 14 10.85 -4.76 -13.99
CA TRP A 14 10.30 -4.70 -12.64
C TRP A 14 10.53 -3.31 -12.05
N ILE A 15 9.77 -2.97 -11.01
CA ILE A 15 9.85 -1.70 -10.30
C ILE A 15 10.31 -1.99 -8.88
N TYR A 16 11.41 -1.37 -8.48
CA TYR A 16 11.90 -1.36 -7.12
C TYR A 16 11.30 -0.17 -6.38
N SER A 17 10.61 -0.44 -5.28
CA SER A 17 9.90 0.57 -4.51
C SER A 17 10.03 0.30 -3.02
N ARG A 18 9.88 1.35 -2.25
CA ARG A 18 9.76 1.31 -0.80
C ARG A 18 8.35 1.68 -0.39
N LEU A 19 7.79 0.89 0.51
CA LEU A 19 6.45 1.04 1.05
C LEU A 19 6.55 1.23 2.56
N TRP A 20 5.77 2.14 3.12
CA TRP A 20 5.61 2.28 4.56
C TRP A 20 4.22 1.78 4.95
N PHE A 21 4.15 0.93 5.95
CA PHE A 21 2.90 0.52 6.57
C PHE A 21 2.90 0.98 8.01
N GLU A 22 1.83 1.67 8.39
CA GLU A 22 1.62 2.15 9.75
C GLU A 22 0.36 1.52 10.33
N ALA A 23 0.42 1.14 11.60
CA ALA A 23 -0.73 0.63 12.32
C ALA A 23 -0.80 1.24 13.72
N LEU A 24 -2.03 1.37 14.23
CA LEU A 24 -2.35 1.79 15.59
C LEU A 24 -3.24 0.73 16.24
N ALA A 25 -2.89 0.29 17.45
CA ALA A 25 -3.71 -0.64 18.23
C ALA A 25 -3.73 -0.28 19.72
N ILE A 26 -4.65 -0.91 20.48
CA ILE A 26 -4.78 -0.69 21.93
C ILE A 26 -3.69 -1.39 22.75
N SER A 27 -2.97 -2.35 22.17
CA SER A 27 -1.87 -3.05 22.82
C SER A 27 -0.67 -3.20 21.87
N LYS A 28 0.52 -3.27 22.46
CA LYS A 28 1.79 -3.44 21.76
C LYS A 28 1.84 -4.72 20.94
N ASP A 29 1.44 -5.84 21.52
CA ASP A 29 1.48 -7.14 20.84
C ASP A 29 0.57 -7.17 19.61
N VAL A 30 -0.60 -6.53 19.69
CA VAL A 30 -1.55 -6.49 18.58
C VAL A 30 -1.00 -5.67 17.42
N VAL A 31 -0.37 -4.51 17.65
CA VAL A 31 0.18 -3.71 16.55
C VAL A 31 1.38 -4.43 15.89
N GLU A 32 2.24 -5.07 16.70
CA GLU A 32 3.40 -5.81 16.21
C GLU A 32 3.01 -7.05 15.40
N GLU A 33 2.07 -7.85 15.90
CA GLU A 33 1.57 -9.02 15.19
C GLU A 33 0.80 -8.63 13.92
N SER A 34 0.00 -7.55 13.98
CA SER A 34 -0.78 -7.08 12.81
C SER A 34 0.13 -6.69 11.65
N LEU A 35 1.17 -5.89 11.90
CA LEU A 35 2.12 -5.50 10.85
C LEU A 35 2.93 -6.70 10.34
N LYS A 36 3.37 -7.58 11.23
CA LYS A 36 4.08 -8.80 10.83
C LYS A 36 3.21 -9.66 9.90
N ASN A 37 1.97 -9.91 10.28
CA ASN A 37 1.03 -10.67 9.46
C ASN A 37 0.72 -9.97 8.13
N HIS A 38 0.69 -8.64 8.11
CA HIS A 38 0.51 -7.85 6.90
C HIS A 38 1.66 -8.06 5.92
N VAL A 39 2.91 -7.97 6.39
CA VAL A 39 4.10 -8.20 5.56
C VAL A 39 4.22 -9.68 5.15
N GLU A 40 3.83 -10.64 6.00
CA GLU A 40 3.79 -12.05 5.61
C GLU A 40 2.78 -12.36 4.50
N LYS A 41 1.67 -11.62 4.41
CA LYS A 41 0.76 -11.71 3.26
C LYS A 41 1.41 -11.16 1.98
N LEU A 42 2.17 -10.06 2.10
CA LEU A 42 2.89 -9.46 0.98
C LEU A 42 3.93 -10.42 0.39
N LYS A 43 4.66 -11.14 1.25
CA LYS A 43 5.65 -12.17 0.85
C LYS A 43 5.06 -13.35 0.06
N LYS A 44 3.74 -13.57 0.10
CA LYS A 44 3.05 -14.67 -0.58
C LYS A 44 2.60 -14.33 -2.00
N LEU A 45 2.75 -13.08 -2.43
CA LEU A 45 2.31 -12.65 -3.76
C LEU A 45 3.31 -13.09 -4.83
N GLU A 46 2.82 -13.72 -5.90
CA GLU A 46 3.69 -14.24 -6.98
C GLU A 46 4.37 -13.12 -7.79
N ASN A 47 3.71 -11.96 -7.93
CA ASN A 47 4.18 -10.83 -8.73
C ASN A 47 4.93 -9.77 -7.91
N CYS A 48 5.21 -10.04 -6.63
CA CYS A 48 5.92 -9.16 -5.73
C CYS A 48 7.00 -9.93 -4.97
N VAL A 49 8.22 -9.38 -4.91
CA VAL A 49 9.31 -9.93 -4.11
C VAL A 49 9.66 -8.93 -3.03
N VAL A 50 9.55 -9.33 -1.76
CA VAL A 50 10.04 -8.53 -0.64
C VAL A 50 11.56 -8.65 -0.59
N VAL A 51 12.25 -7.51 -0.70
CA VAL A 51 13.71 -7.40 -0.69
C VAL A 51 14.22 -7.23 0.73
N SER A 52 13.62 -6.32 1.49
CA SER A 52 13.98 -6.03 2.87
C SER A 52 12.76 -5.58 3.68
N GLU A 53 12.82 -5.73 5.00
CA GLU A 53 11.83 -5.22 5.93
C GLU A 53 12.56 -4.58 7.13
N ARG A 54 12.18 -3.36 7.50
CA ARG A 54 12.72 -2.64 8.66
C ARG A 54 11.57 -2.18 9.54
N TYR A 55 11.44 -2.80 10.69
CA TYR A 55 10.45 -2.43 11.70
C TYR A 55 11.03 -1.34 12.61
N GLU A 56 10.35 -0.21 12.71
CA GLU A 56 10.70 0.83 13.67
C GLU A 56 10.25 0.44 15.08
N GLU A 57 10.73 1.19 16.08
CA GLU A 57 10.31 0.99 17.46
C GLU A 57 8.81 1.24 17.62
N THR A 58 8.19 0.48 18.52
CA THR A 58 6.77 0.66 18.83
C THR A 58 6.62 1.84 19.79
N ILE A 59 5.86 2.85 19.38
CA ILE A 59 5.68 4.10 20.12
C ILE A 59 4.34 4.06 20.85
N GLU A 60 4.38 4.26 22.17
CA GLU A 60 3.18 4.48 22.98
C GLU A 60 2.69 5.92 22.80
N GLN A 61 1.39 6.07 22.58
CA GLN A 61 0.72 7.35 22.37
C GLN A 61 -0.42 7.53 23.37
N GLU A 62 -0.48 8.71 23.99
CA GLU A 62 -1.62 9.14 24.78
C GLU A 62 -2.70 9.74 23.88
N ARG A 63 -3.95 9.35 24.12
CA ARG A 63 -5.14 9.84 23.42
C ARG A 63 -5.04 9.84 21.89
N PRO A 64 -4.65 8.70 21.25
CA PRO A 64 -4.42 8.68 19.81
C PRO A 64 -5.72 8.81 18.99
N LEU A 65 -6.88 8.48 19.57
CA LEU A 65 -8.20 8.61 18.96
C LEU A 65 -9.25 9.04 20.01
N PRO A 66 -10.39 9.62 19.59
CA PRO A 66 -11.48 9.91 20.51
C PRO A 66 -11.90 8.65 21.27
N ARG A 67 -12.00 8.76 22.61
CA ARG A 67 -12.37 7.67 23.54
C ARG A 67 -11.32 6.55 23.70
N ILE A 68 -10.11 6.70 23.17
CA ILE A 68 -8.99 5.81 23.46
C ILE A 68 -7.99 6.59 24.29
N GLU A 69 -7.73 6.19 25.55
CA GLU A 69 -6.80 6.90 26.43
C GLU A 69 -5.34 6.65 26.06
N LYS A 70 -5.04 5.45 25.56
CA LYS A 70 -3.70 4.99 25.24
C LYS A 70 -3.73 4.03 24.05
N GLY A 71 -2.74 4.15 23.18
CA GLY A 71 -2.53 3.22 22.07
C GLY A 71 -1.06 3.08 21.71
N PHE A 72 -0.78 2.15 20.81
CA PHE A 72 0.56 1.81 20.35
C PHE A 72 0.59 1.91 18.84
N SER A 73 1.51 2.71 18.33
CA SER A 73 1.76 2.91 16.92
C SER A 73 3.07 2.23 16.52
N LYS A 74 3.12 1.70 15.30
CA LYS A 74 4.33 1.12 14.75
C LYS A 74 4.36 1.34 13.25
N VAL A 75 5.55 1.52 12.71
CA VAL A 75 5.82 1.63 11.28
C VAL A 75 6.72 0.48 10.85
N VAL A 76 6.47 -0.07 9.68
CA VAL A 76 7.39 -0.95 8.96
C VAL A 76 7.65 -0.40 7.58
N GLU A 77 8.93 -0.25 7.25
CA GLU A 77 9.40 0.02 5.90
C GLU A 77 9.66 -1.31 5.20
N VAL A 78 9.14 -1.46 3.99
CA VAL A 78 9.32 -2.67 3.19
C VAL A 78 9.78 -2.27 1.80
N GLU A 79 10.95 -2.77 1.40
CA GLU A 79 11.43 -2.62 0.03
C GLU A 79 10.96 -3.82 -0.79
N VAL A 80 10.37 -3.54 -1.95
CA VAL A 80 9.73 -4.54 -2.81
C VAL A 80 10.14 -4.37 -4.26
N LEU A 81 10.20 -5.50 -4.96
CA LEU A 81 10.26 -5.57 -6.41
C LEU A 81 8.90 -6.03 -6.92
N THR A 82 8.20 -5.15 -7.65
CA THR A 82 6.92 -5.47 -8.28
C THR A 82 7.11 -5.70 -9.77
N LYS A 83 6.40 -6.67 -10.33
CA LYS A 83 6.57 -7.08 -11.73
C LYS A 83 6.27 -5.98 -12.74
N ASN A 84 5.32 -5.11 -12.43
CA ASN A 84 4.87 -4.00 -13.26
C ASN A 84 4.06 -2.97 -12.44
N ILE A 85 3.72 -1.85 -13.07
CA ILE A 85 2.95 -0.75 -12.45
C ILE A 85 1.56 -1.18 -11.97
N GLU A 86 0.91 -2.13 -12.66
CA GLU A 86 -0.40 -2.66 -12.24
C GLU A 86 -0.29 -3.44 -10.93
N THR A 87 0.80 -4.18 -10.73
CA THR A 87 1.10 -4.86 -9.47
C THR A 87 1.37 -3.85 -8.36
N LEU A 88 2.15 -2.81 -8.63
CA LEU A 88 2.39 -1.75 -7.65
C LEU A 88 1.08 -1.05 -7.24
N LEU A 89 0.23 -0.71 -8.20
CA LEU A 89 -1.11 -0.15 -7.93
C LEU A 89 -1.97 -1.10 -7.07
N HIS A 90 -1.96 -2.41 -7.39
CA HIS A 90 -2.66 -3.40 -6.59
C HIS A 90 -2.18 -3.41 -5.14
N LEU A 91 -0.86 -3.36 -4.91
CA LEU A 91 -0.33 -3.23 -3.54
C LEU A 91 -0.82 -1.95 -2.88
N THR A 92 -0.77 -0.82 -3.57
CA THR A 92 -1.22 0.46 -3.04
C THR A 92 -2.69 0.42 -2.61
N ILE A 93 -3.56 -0.19 -3.41
CA ILE A 93 -5.00 -0.27 -3.12
C ILE A 93 -5.30 -1.27 -2.00
N PHE A 94 -4.75 -2.48 -2.06
CA PHE A 94 -5.20 -3.60 -1.21
C PHE A 94 -4.34 -3.83 0.03
N PHE A 95 -3.09 -3.36 0.03
CA PHE A 95 -2.23 -3.38 1.20
C PHE A 95 -2.15 -2.02 1.90
N ALA A 96 -2.65 -0.96 1.25
CA ALA A 96 -2.81 0.38 1.82
C ALA A 96 -1.58 0.88 2.60
N PRO A 97 -0.40 0.96 1.96
CA PRO A 97 0.75 1.64 2.57
C PRO A 97 0.40 3.11 2.83
N SER A 98 0.96 3.69 3.89
CA SER A 98 0.87 5.12 4.19
C SER A 98 1.67 5.96 3.19
N ALA A 99 2.72 5.39 2.60
CA ALA A 99 3.51 6.03 1.54
C ALA A 99 4.11 5.01 0.56
N VAL A 100 4.37 5.46 -0.66
CA VAL A 100 5.02 4.70 -1.73
C VAL A 100 6.13 5.57 -2.32
N GLU A 101 7.35 5.06 -2.35
CA GLU A 101 8.51 5.67 -3.02
C GLU A 101 9.00 4.72 -4.11
N VAL A 102 9.05 5.18 -5.37
CA VAL A 102 9.69 4.42 -6.45
C VAL A 102 11.18 4.77 -6.45
N ILE A 103 12.03 3.75 -6.25
CA ILE A 103 13.49 3.92 -6.22
C ILE A 103 14.06 3.71 -7.61
N GLU A 104 13.66 2.64 -8.30
CA GLU A 104 14.05 2.34 -9.68
C GLU A 104 12.89 1.67 -10.43
N PRO A 105 12.77 1.86 -11.76
CA PRO A 105 13.57 2.78 -12.56
C PRO A 105 13.13 4.25 -12.38
N VAL A 106 14.03 5.19 -12.64
CA VAL A 106 13.72 6.64 -12.67
C VAL A 106 12.67 6.99 -13.74
N GLU A 107 12.71 6.28 -14.88
CA GLU A 107 11.73 6.42 -15.96
C GLU A 107 11.05 5.08 -16.21
N TYR A 108 9.72 5.09 -16.36
CA TYR A 108 8.93 3.89 -16.61
C TYR A 108 7.99 4.08 -17.81
N LYS A 109 8.21 3.32 -18.88
CA LYS A 109 7.39 3.41 -20.09
C LYS A 109 6.14 2.56 -19.96
N ILE A 110 4.99 3.20 -20.11
CA ILE A 110 3.66 2.58 -20.07
C ILE A 110 2.96 2.76 -21.40
N ASN A 111 2.28 1.71 -21.86
CA ASN A 111 1.45 1.77 -23.06
C ASN A 111 0.03 2.26 -22.70
N ALA A 112 -0.70 2.75 -23.71
CA ALA A 112 -2.05 3.29 -23.51
C ALA A 112 -3.04 2.26 -22.92
N GLY A 113 -2.89 0.98 -23.25
CA GLY A 113 -3.73 -0.09 -22.68
C GLY A 113 -3.52 -0.25 -21.17
N THR A 114 -2.26 -0.26 -20.71
CA THR A 114 -1.94 -0.30 -19.27
C THR A 114 -2.47 0.94 -18.54
N ILE A 115 -2.32 2.14 -19.13
CA ILE A 115 -2.91 3.36 -18.57
C ILE A 115 -4.42 3.21 -18.45
N GLN A 116 -5.10 2.75 -19.51
CA GLN A 116 -6.54 2.56 -19.50
C GLN A 116 -6.99 1.56 -18.43
N THR A 117 -6.26 0.45 -18.24
CA THR A 117 -6.51 -0.53 -17.17
C THR A 117 -6.39 0.09 -15.79
N ILE A 118 -5.31 0.85 -15.53
CA ILE A 118 -5.11 1.56 -14.25
C ILE A 118 -6.26 2.53 -13.99
N MET A 119 -6.59 3.37 -14.97
CA MET A 119 -7.65 4.38 -14.82
C MET A 119 -9.02 3.75 -14.57
N ASN A 120 -9.35 2.67 -15.27
CA ASN A 120 -10.60 1.95 -15.06
C ASN A 120 -10.65 1.26 -13.68
N THR A 121 -9.52 0.74 -13.20
CA THR A 121 -9.42 0.13 -11.86
C THR A 121 -9.71 1.16 -10.77
N VAL A 122 -9.11 2.35 -10.88
CA VAL A 122 -9.35 3.46 -9.94
C VAL A 122 -10.79 3.97 -10.06
N ALA A 123 -11.32 4.12 -11.27
CA ALA A 123 -12.70 4.55 -11.49
C ALA A 123 -13.73 3.58 -10.89
N ASP A 124 -13.52 2.27 -11.06
CA ASP A 124 -14.38 1.24 -10.46
C ASP A 124 -14.30 1.27 -8.93
N LEU A 125 -13.10 1.40 -8.35
CA LEU A 125 -12.92 1.54 -6.90
C LEU A 125 -13.70 2.75 -6.35
N LEU A 126 -13.55 3.92 -6.99
CA LEU A 126 -14.26 5.13 -6.59
C LEU A 126 -15.77 5.01 -6.78
N HIS A 127 -16.24 4.37 -7.86
CA HIS A 127 -17.66 4.13 -8.10
C HIS A 127 -18.28 3.25 -7.01
N ARG A 128 -17.59 2.18 -6.61
CA ARG A 128 -18.03 1.29 -5.52
C ARG A 128 -18.10 2.02 -4.18
N PHE A 129 -17.09 2.84 -3.87
CA PHE A 129 -17.09 3.68 -2.67
C PHE A 129 -18.26 4.67 -2.65
N ALA A 130 -18.51 5.36 -3.77
CA ALA A 130 -19.65 6.27 -3.89
C ALA A 130 -21.00 5.53 -3.75
N ALA A 131 -21.14 4.35 -4.36
CA ALA A 131 -22.37 3.54 -4.28
C ALA A 131 -22.66 3.03 -2.85
N GLN A 132 -21.62 2.82 -2.05
CA GLN A 132 -21.73 2.45 -0.64
C GLN A 132 -21.98 3.64 0.29
N GLY A 133 -22.01 4.88 -0.24
CA GLY A 133 -22.13 6.11 0.56
C GLY A 133 -20.87 6.45 1.36
N ILE A 134 -19.76 5.74 1.10
CA ILE A 134 -18.48 5.91 1.78
C ILE A 134 -17.54 6.57 0.77
N GLY A 135 -17.59 7.89 0.68
CA GLY A 135 -16.76 8.65 -0.26
C GLY A 135 -17.53 9.82 -0.82
N GLY A 136 -17.11 11.03 -0.45
CA GLY A 136 -17.79 12.31 -0.68
C GLY A 136 -17.99 12.74 -2.14
N VAL A 137 -18.23 11.81 -3.06
CA VAL A 137 -18.85 12.10 -4.35
C VAL A 137 -20.31 12.46 -4.06
N VAL A 138 -20.51 13.72 -3.69
CA VAL A 138 -21.80 14.37 -3.80
C VAL A 138 -22.11 14.42 -5.28
N ILE A 139 -22.91 13.47 -5.79
CA ILE A 139 -23.67 13.76 -6.99
C ILE A 139 -24.55 14.92 -6.55
N SER A 140 -24.20 16.13 -7.02
CA SER A 140 -25.05 17.31 -6.87
C SER A 140 -26.33 17.02 -7.62
N GLY A 141 -27.24 16.32 -6.96
CA GLY A 141 -28.58 16.09 -7.43
C GLY A 141 -29.18 17.46 -7.67
N VAL A 142 -29.42 17.77 -8.94
CA VAL A 142 -30.22 18.92 -9.34
C VAL A 142 -31.49 18.87 -8.49
N SER A 143 -31.64 19.92 -7.68
CA SER A 143 -32.80 20.20 -6.86
C SER A 143 -34.07 19.94 -7.67
N LYS A 144 -34.82 18.89 -7.29
CA LYS A 144 -36.21 18.78 -7.73
C LYS A 144 -37.02 19.70 -6.83
N LYS A 145 -37.38 20.85 -7.40
CA LYS A 145 -38.50 21.69 -6.95
C LYS A 145 -39.77 20.86 -6.80
#